data_AF-A0A947JL02-F1
#
_entry.id   AF-A0A947JL02-F1
#
_cell.length_a   1.000
_cell.length_b   1.000
_cell.length_c   1.000
_cell.angle_alpha   90.00
_cell.angle_beta   90.00
_cell.angle_gamma   90.00
#
_symmetry.space_group_name_H-M   'P 1'
#
loop_
_entity.id
_entity.type
_entity.pdbx_description
1 polymer ?
#
loop_
_entity_poly.entity_id
_entity_poly.type
_entity_poly.pdbx_seq_one_letter_code
_entity_poly.pdbx_strand_id
1 'polypeptide(L)'
;MKKSDGDKVLKIGKENSTFQHLETLRRNRQKRHRSGEFVVEGVRSINNAISADWEIRGVIYAKTGRLSAWAEDVLVTCDSAIRYEL
;
A
#
# COMPACT_ATOMS: atom_id res chain seq x y z
N MET A 1 25.10 2.81 -11.25
CA MET A 1 23.78 3.13 -10.66
C MET A 1 23.16 1.83 -10.17
N LYS A 2 22.97 1.70 -8.85
CA LYS A 2 22.36 0.50 -8.24
C LYS A 2 20.88 0.47 -8.61
N LYS A 3 20.40 -0.63 -9.21
CA LYS A 3 18.97 -0.91 -9.32
C LYS A 3 18.44 -1.09 -7.90
N SER A 4 17.54 -0.23 -7.45
CA SER A 4 16.85 -0.37 -6.17
C SER A 4 15.88 -1.56 -6.26
N ASP A 5 15.85 -2.40 -5.23
CA ASP A 5 14.96 -3.57 -5.08
C ASP A 5 13.45 -3.20 -4.98
N GLY A 6 13.06 -1.97 -5.33
CA GLY A 6 11.70 -1.41 -5.19
C GLY A 6 10.70 -1.81 -6.29
N ASP A 7 11.09 -2.64 -7.25
CA ASP A 7 10.26 -2.98 -8.41
C ASP A 7 9.37 -4.21 -8.22
N LYS A 8 9.28 -4.77 -7.01
CA LYS A 8 8.50 -5.99 -6.77
C LYS A 8 7.01 -5.68 -6.59
N VAL A 9 6.30 -5.62 -7.71
CA VAL A 9 4.83 -5.57 -7.75
C VAL A 9 4.24 -6.94 -7.40
N LEU A 10 3.40 -6.98 -6.36
CA LEU A 10 2.65 -8.16 -5.94
C LEU A 10 1.19 -8.04 -6.40
N LYS A 11 0.77 -8.96 -7.26
CA LYS A 11 -0.61 -9.00 -7.74
C LYS A 11 -1.55 -9.57 -6.68
N ILE A 12 -2.62 -8.87 -6.39
CA ILE A 12 -3.64 -9.23 -5.42
C ILE A 12 -4.84 -9.86 -6.12
N GLY A 13 -4.98 -11.19 -5.97
CA GLY A 13 -6.15 -11.95 -6.42
C GLY A 13 -7.08 -12.32 -5.26
N LYS A 14 -8.30 -12.76 -5.59
CA LYS A 14 -9.41 -13.03 -4.66
C LYS A 14 -9.10 -14.04 -3.53
N GLU A 15 -8.13 -14.93 -3.74
CA GLU A 15 -7.76 -16.02 -2.81
C GLU A 15 -6.32 -15.94 -2.29
N ASN A 16 -5.58 -14.88 -2.60
CA ASN A 16 -4.20 -14.80 -2.13
C ASN A 16 -4.11 -14.42 -0.64
N SER A 17 -3.05 -14.88 0.02
CA SER A 17 -2.82 -14.62 1.45
C SER A 17 -2.73 -13.12 1.76
N THR A 18 -2.26 -12.31 0.81
CA THR A 18 -2.16 -10.85 0.93
C THR A 18 -3.53 -10.18 1.02
N PHE A 19 -4.50 -10.55 0.17
CA PHE A 19 -5.86 -10.02 0.20
C PHE A 19 -6.52 -10.32 1.55
N GLN A 20 -6.41 -11.56 2.01
CA GLN A 20 -6.95 -11.97 3.31
C GLN A 20 -6.31 -11.21 4.46
N HIS A 21 -4.99 -10.96 4.37
CA HIS A 21 -4.27 -10.17 5.37
C HIS A 21 -4.79 -8.72 5.42
N LEU A 22 -4.89 -8.04 4.28
CA LEU A 22 -5.39 -6.67 4.20
C LEU A 22 -6.84 -6.54 4.67
N GLU A 23 -7.71 -7.47 4.26
CA GLU A 23 -9.09 -7.53 4.75
C GLU A 23 -9.17 -7.77 6.26
N THR A 24 -8.27 -8.59 6.80
CA THR A 24 -8.15 -8.82 8.24
C THR A 24 -7.72 -7.54 8.97
N LEU A 25 -6.74 -6.81 8.45
CA LEU A 25 -6.31 -5.53 9.01
C LEU A 25 -7.43 -4.50 9.01
N ARG A 26 -8.32 -4.51 8.00
CA ARG A 26 -9.48 -3.60 7.96
C ARG A 26 -10.49 -3.91 9.07
N ARG A 27 -10.77 -5.18 9.33
CA ARG A 27 -11.90 -5.61 10.19
C ARG A 27 -11.52 -5.98 11.63
N ASN A 28 -10.29 -6.43 11.89
CA ASN A 28 -9.92 -7.01 13.19
C ASN A 28 -8.92 -6.15 13.96
N ARG A 29 -9.43 -5.42 14.97
CA ARG A 29 -8.63 -4.58 15.88
C ARG A 29 -7.48 -5.34 16.56
N GLN A 30 -7.72 -6.57 17.00
CA GLN A 30 -6.71 -7.37 17.69
C GLN A 30 -5.56 -7.77 16.75
N LYS A 31 -5.86 -8.00 15.46
CA LYS A 31 -4.83 -8.28 14.46
C LYS A 31 -4.01 -7.03 14.15
N ARG A 32 -4.63 -5.86 13.98
CA ARG A 32 -3.91 -4.58 13.82
C ARG A 32 -2.94 -4.30 14.96
N HIS A 33 -3.38 -4.46 16.21
CA HIS A 33 -2.52 -4.24 17.37
C HIS A 33 -1.35 -5.23 17.43
N ARG A 34 -1.57 -6.48 17.04
CA ARG A 34 -0.50 -7.49 17.00
C ARG A 34 0.49 -7.29 15.85
N SER A 35 0.03 -6.84 14.68
CA SER A 35 0.91 -6.60 13.53
C SER A 35 1.61 -5.24 13.61
N GLY A 36 1.04 -4.27 14.35
CA GLY A 36 1.50 -2.89 14.32
C GLY A 36 1.15 -2.17 13.01
N GLU A 37 0.22 -2.72 12.24
CA GLU A 37 -0.12 -2.25 10.89
C GLU A 37 -1.60 -1.98 10.73
N PHE A 38 -1.93 -1.03 9.87
CA PHE A 38 -3.31 -0.68 9.53
C PHE A 38 -3.39 -0.12 8.12
N VAL A 39 -4.60 -0.16 7.54
CA VAL A 39 -4.87 0.35 6.20
C VAL A 39 -5.34 1.80 6.30
N VAL A 40 -4.82 2.65 5.42
CA VAL A 40 -5.25 4.05 5.24
C VAL A 40 -5.88 4.19 3.86
N GLU A 41 -7.08 4.77 3.81
CA GLU A 41 -7.81 5.02 2.57
C GLU A 41 -8.10 6.53 2.41
N GLY A 42 -8.16 6.99 1.17
CA GLY A 42 -8.49 8.37 0.80
C GLY A 42 -7.28 9.29 0.66
N VAL A 43 -7.33 10.16 -0.36
CA VAL A 43 -6.24 11.06 -0.77
C VAL A 43 -5.68 11.87 0.41
N ARG A 44 -6.55 12.54 1.17
CA ARG A 44 -6.13 13.41 2.28
C ARG A 44 -5.43 12.63 3.39
N SER A 45 -5.98 11.47 3.76
CA SER A 45 -5.41 10.63 4.82
C SER A 45 -4.03 10.09 4.42
N ILE A 46 -3.89 9.67 3.16
CA ILE A 46 -2.62 9.21 2.59
C ILE A 46 -1.60 10.34 2.59
N ASN A 47 -1.97 11.53 2.10
CA ASN A 47 -1.08 12.69 2.09
C ASN A 47 -0.62 13.06 3.51
N ASN A 48 -1.52 12.99 4.50
CA ASN A 48 -1.16 13.26 5.90
C ASN A 48 -0.20 12.22 6.46
N ALA A 49 -0.39 10.93 6.15
CA ALA A 49 0.51 9.87 6.60
C ALA A 49 1.92 10.05 6.02
N ILE A 50 2.02 10.36 4.72
CA ILE A 50 3.29 10.67 4.05
C ILE A 50 3.93 11.91 4.67
N SER A 51 3.16 13.00 4.82
CA SER A 51 3.68 14.27 5.37
C SER A 51 4.13 14.16 6.82
N ALA A 52 3.54 13.24 7.59
CA ALA A 52 3.90 12.97 8.97
C ALA A 52 4.97 11.87 9.11
N ASP A 53 5.64 11.48 8.01
CA ASP A 53 6.75 10.53 7.98
C ASP A 53 6.41 9.16 8.58
N TRP A 54 5.16 8.70 8.38
CA TRP A 54 4.79 7.34 8.75
C TRP A 54 5.49 6.32 7.85
N GLU A 55 5.93 5.20 8.43
CA GLU A 55 6.46 4.07 7.67
C GLU A 55 5.37 3.50 6.73
N ILE A 56 5.53 3.69 5.43
CA ILE A 56 4.62 3.13 4.42
C ILE A 56 5.14 1.77 3.97
N ARG A 57 4.53 0.69 4.49
CA ARG A 57 4.94 -0.69 4.17
C ARG A 57 4.46 -1.16 2.81
N GLY A 58 3.35 -0.63 2.31
CA GLY A 58 2.86 -0.96 1.00
C GLY A 58 1.77 -0.03 0.49
N VAL A 59 1.68 0.09 -0.83
CA VAL A 59 0.71 0.90 -1.55
C VAL A 59 -0.15 -0.01 -2.42
N ILE A 60 -1.46 0.08 -2.27
CA ILE A 60 -2.43 -0.73 -3.02
C ILE A 60 -3.07 0.16 -4.10
N TYR A 61 -3.04 -0.30 -5.36
CA TYR A 61 -3.66 0.41 -6.48
C TYR A 61 -4.36 -0.57 -7.43
N ALA A 62 -5.35 -0.07 -8.17
CA ALA A 62 -6.09 -0.88 -9.14
C ALA A 62 -5.31 -1.04 -10.45
N LYS A 63 -5.34 -2.25 -11.03
CA LYS A 63 -4.75 -2.55 -12.34
C LYS A 63 -5.52 -1.94 -13.51
N THR A 64 -6.81 -1.67 -13.33
CA THR A 64 -7.69 -1.28 -14.43
C THR A 64 -7.69 0.23 -14.64
N GLY A 65 -7.13 0.66 -15.76
CA GLY A 65 -7.11 2.06 -16.19
C GLY A 65 -5.78 2.75 -15.91
N ARG A 66 -5.64 3.98 -16.40
CA ARG A 66 -4.46 4.81 -16.12
C ARG A 66 -4.58 5.40 -14.72
N LEU A 67 -3.52 5.29 -13.93
CA LEU A 67 -3.45 5.97 -12.64
C LEU A 67 -3.54 7.49 -12.85
N SER A 68 -4.20 8.17 -11.91
CA SER A 68 -4.13 9.64 -11.88
C SER A 68 -2.70 10.08 -11.58
N ALA A 69 -2.30 11.28 -12.02
CA ALA A 69 -0.98 11.84 -11.73
C ALA A 69 -0.64 11.79 -10.23
N TRP A 70 -1.62 12.10 -9.36
CA TRP A 70 -1.47 11.98 -7.90
C TRP A 70 -1.10 10.56 -7.45
N ALA A 71 -1.75 9.53 -8.02
CA ALA A 71 -1.46 8.15 -7.65
C ALA A 71 -0.08 7.69 -8.16
N GLU A 72 0.34 8.17 -9.34
CA GLU A 72 1.70 7.97 -9.85
C GLU A 72 2.72 8.62 -8.90
N ASP A 73 2.47 9.86 -8.46
CA ASP A 73 3.33 10.59 -7.51
C ASP A 73 3.44 9.87 -6.17
N VAL A 74 2.35 9.29 -5.65
CA VAL A 74 2.39 8.46 -4.42
C VAL A 74 3.28 7.23 -4.61
N LEU A 75 3.20 6.54 -5.76
CA LEU A 75 4.06 5.38 -6.03
C LEU A 75 5.54 5.73 -6.19
N VAL A 76 5.85 6.95 -6.64
CA VAL A 76 7.22 7.48 -6.70
C VAL A 76 7.70 7.91 -5.32
N THR A 77 6.84 8.56 -4.54
CA THR A 77 7.17 9.02 -3.18
C THR A 77 7.40 7.84 -2.23
N CYS A 78 6.62 6.78 -2.38
CA CYS A 78 6.73 5.55 -1.60
C CYS A 78 7.48 4.45 -2.39
N ASP A 79 8.66 4.78 -2.93
CA ASP A 79 9.45 3.88 -3.80
C ASP A 79 9.95 2.60 -3.11
N SER A 80 10.18 2.67 -1.80
CA SER A 80 10.60 1.54 -0.95
C SER A 80 9.45 0.66 -0.49
N ALA A 81 8.20 1.11 -0.65
CA ALA A 81 7.02 0.38 -0.21
C ALA A 81 6.66 -0.75 -1.18
N ILE A 82 6.10 -1.84 -0.66
CA ILE A 82 5.62 -2.94 -1.51
C ILE A 82 4.44 -2.44 -2.36
N ARG A 83 4.51 -2.67 -3.67
CA ARG A 83 3.44 -2.30 -4.60
C ARG A 83 2.46 -3.45 -4.75
N TYR A 84 1.22 -3.22 -4.35
CA TYR A 84 0.13 -4.18 -4.47
C TYR A 84 -0.82 -3.77 -5.60
N GLU A 85 -0.88 -4.59 -6.64
CA GLU A 85 -1.75 -4.36 -7.80
C GLU A 85 -3.01 -5.24 -7.70
N LEU A 86 -4.20 -4.63 -7.58
CA LEU A 86 -5.51 -5.29 -7.57
C LEU A 86 -6.02 -5.62 -8.98
#